data_AF-A0A8D8C8U6-F1
#
_entry.id   AF-A0A8D8C8U6-F1
#
_cell.length_a   1.000
_cell.length_b   1.000
_cell.length_c   1.000
_cell.angle_alpha   90.00
_cell.angle_beta   90.00
_cell.angle_gamma   90.00
#
_symmetry.space_group_name_H-M   'P 1'
#
loop_
_entity.id
_entity.type
_entity.pdbx_description
1 polymer ?
#
loop_
_entity_poly.entity_id
_entity_poly.type
_entity_poly.pdbx_seq_one_letter_code
_entity_poly.pdbx_strand_id
1 'polypeptide(L)'
;MKSAARMVENSRNRCPSVNLIASGLILLVCCVLQTTNAGQLHKNLKHYETLHADQLTHRITKRGAKPSSHPFNTIKEVEFKVLGRNFRLILHPHKDVLHSNFRAYSVDGSGAESIVHLDHDNFLRGRVFGEVHSQVNAHLENGILTASVFLPDETYHIEPSWRHLDHLSDRHMIAYKASDIKFSWDQVDAVGGEMGGVPKTCGYVKEGLELEANDDEDNGDDGDEEEDGERPDPDDIPSVWTAATVSAAELKSRKKRQADQYEYTPTKTRCPLLLVADYRFFQEMGGSNTKTTINYLISLIDRVHKIYNDTIWQDRTDQEGFKGMGFVIKKIVVHSEPTRVRGGEAHYNMVREKWDVRNLLEVFSREYSHKDFCLAHLFTDLKFEGGIL
;
A
#
# COMPACT_ATOMS: atom_id res chain seq x y z
N MET A 1 -68.91 17.12 72.42
CA MET A 1 -68.08 17.80 73.43
C MET A 1 -66.78 18.28 72.76
N LYS A 2 -66.51 19.60 72.83
CA LYS A 2 -65.31 20.37 72.39
C LYS A 2 -65.06 20.43 70.85
N SER A 3 -65.32 21.54 70.13
CA SER A 3 -64.59 22.84 70.00
C SER A 3 -63.16 22.66 69.41
N ALA A 4 -62.60 23.37 68.41
CA ALA A 4 -62.95 24.56 67.61
C ALA A 4 -62.04 24.72 66.35
N ALA A 5 -62.52 25.51 65.37
CA ALA A 5 -61.86 26.56 64.55
C ALA A 5 -60.59 26.33 63.66
N ARG A 6 -60.79 26.45 62.33
CA ARG A 6 -60.34 27.48 61.34
C ARG A 6 -58.88 28.04 61.30
N MET A 7 -58.24 27.96 60.11
CA MET A 7 -57.48 28.98 59.30
C MET A 7 -56.39 28.28 58.43
N VAL A 8 -56.46 28.24 57.09
CA VAL A 8 -56.08 29.21 56.01
C VAL A 8 -54.56 29.29 55.68
N GLU A 9 -54.26 29.01 54.39
CA GLU A 9 -53.10 29.33 53.50
C GLU A 9 -51.68 28.75 53.75
N ASN A 10 -51.08 28.09 52.75
CA ASN A 10 -50.24 28.78 51.74
C ASN A 10 -49.73 27.85 50.59
N SER A 11 -49.40 28.50 49.48
CA SER A 11 -48.94 28.08 48.14
C SER A 11 -47.58 27.35 48.03
N ARG A 12 -47.39 26.51 46.96
CA ARG A 12 -46.40 26.70 45.85
C ARG A 12 -46.14 25.44 44.98
N ASN A 13 -46.47 25.62 43.69
CA ASN A 13 -45.75 25.29 42.43
C ASN A 13 -44.95 23.99 42.22
N ARG A 14 -45.36 23.27 41.16
CA ARG A 14 -44.63 22.24 40.42
C ARG A 14 -43.55 22.85 39.53
N CYS A 15 -42.46 22.11 39.28
CA CYS A 15 -41.45 22.43 38.26
C CYS A 15 -41.22 21.19 37.36
N PRO A 16 -41.22 21.32 36.01
CA PRO A 16 -40.78 20.28 35.09
C PRO A 16 -39.40 20.66 34.51
N SER A 17 -38.32 20.01 34.93
CA SER A 17 -36.97 20.36 34.45
C SER A 17 -36.01 19.19 34.22
N VAL A 18 -36.47 17.93 34.27
CA VAL A 18 -35.55 16.77 34.25
C VAL A 18 -35.35 16.16 32.85
N ASN A 19 -36.20 16.47 31.86
CA ASN A 19 -36.14 15.81 30.54
C ASN A 19 -35.28 16.50 29.46
N LEU A 20 -34.85 17.75 29.65
CA LEU A 20 -34.00 18.43 28.65
C LEU A 20 -32.53 18.03 28.73
N ILE A 21 -32.03 17.74 29.93
CA ILE A 21 -30.60 17.45 30.17
C ILE A 21 -30.25 16.06 29.61
N ALA A 22 -31.14 15.08 29.75
CA ALA A 22 -30.93 13.73 29.24
C ALA A 22 -30.89 13.68 27.70
N SER A 23 -31.77 14.41 27.00
CA SER A 23 -31.71 14.51 25.54
C SER A 23 -30.48 15.26 25.04
N GLY A 24 -30.04 16.30 25.77
CA GLY A 24 -28.80 17.01 25.46
C GLY A 24 -27.56 16.12 25.61
N LEU A 25 -27.51 15.30 26.67
CA LEU A 25 -26.39 14.37 26.90
C LEU A 25 -26.35 13.26 25.84
N ILE A 26 -27.50 12.72 25.44
CA ILE A 26 -27.60 11.69 24.39
C ILE A 26 -27.20 12.27 23.02
N LEU A 27 -27.61 13.50 22.71
CA LEU A 27 -27.22 14.18 21.47
C LEU A 27 -25.73 14.49 21.44
N LEU A 28 -25.15 14.88 22.58
CA LEU A 28 -23.73 15.21 22.71
C LEU A 28 -22.86 13.95 22.68
N VAL A 29 -23.31 12.83 23.29
CA VAL A 29 -22.66 11.51 23.18
C VAL A 29 -22.77 10.95 21.75
N CYS A 30 -23.91 11.09 21.08
CA CYS A 30 -24.04 10.73 19.65
C CYS A 30 -23.17 11.61 18.74
N CYS A 31 -23.07 12.92 18.98
CA CYS A 31 -22.16 13.80 18.25
C CYS A 31 -20.69 13.43 18.50
N VAL A 32 -20.30 13.08 19.73
CA VAL A 32 -18.93 12.63 20.04
C VAL A 32 -18.61 11.26 19.43
N LEU A 33 -19.59 10.35 19.36
CA LEU A 33 -19.43 9.06 18.67
C LEU A 33 -19.39 9.21 17.14
N GLN A 34 -20.03 10.23 16.56
CA GLN A 34 -19.94 10.52 15.12
C GLN A 34 -18.64 11.25 14.74
N THR A 35 -18.04 12.06 15.62
CA THR A 35 -16.80 12.80 15.32
C THR A 35 -15.53 11.94 15.42
N THR A 36 -15.55 10.86 16.20
CA THR A 36 -14.36 10.00 16.39
C THR A 36 -13.96 9.23 15.12
N ASN A 37 -14.93 8.74 14.34
CA ASN A 37 -14.65 7.96 13.13
C ASN A 37 -14.36 8.82 11.89
N ALA A 38 -15.00 9.99 11.75
CA ALA A 38 -14.63 10.95 10.70
C ALA A 38 -13.19 11.48 10.89
N GLY A 39 -12.73 11.55 12.14
CA GLY A 39 -11.42 12.06 12.52
C GLY A 39 -10.23 11.25 12.00
N GLN A 40 -10.38 9.96 11.66
CA GLN A 40 -9.25 9.12 11.22
C GLN A 40 -8.85 9.40 9.77
N LEU A 41 -9.82 9.50 8.86
CA LEU A 41 -9.52 9.74 7.44
C LEU A 41 -9.07 11.18 7.19
N HIS A 42 -9.58 12.15 7.93
CA HIS A 42 -9.14 13.55 7.87
C HIS A 42 -7.68 13.77 8.30
N LYS A 43 -7.04 12.80 8.96
CA LYS A 43 -5.59 12.85 9.21
C LYS A 43 -4.79 12.72 7.92
N ASN A 44 -5.27 11.89 6.99
CA ASN A 44 -4.54 11.53 5.77
C ASN A 44 -5.11 12.21 4.51
N LEU A 45 -6.36 12.69 4.56
CA LEU A 45 -7.00 13.37 3.44
C LEU A 45 -7.47 14.78 3.83
N LYS A 46 -7.26 15.76 2.94
CA LYS A 46 -7.82 17.11 3.05
C LYS A 46 -9.33 17.07 2.83
N HIS A 47 -9.76 16.33 1.82
CA HIS A 47 -11.16 16.20 1.45
C HIS A 47 -11.46 14.82 0.83
N TYR A 48 -12.67 14.33 1.07
CA TYR A 48 -13.21 13.13 0.44
C TYR A 48 -14.74 13.23 0.38
N GLU A 49 -15.34 12.53 -0.57
CA GLU A 49 -16.79 12.33 -0.66
C GLU A 49 -17.10 10.83 -0.58
N THR A 50 -18.32 10.49 -0.14
CA THR A 50 -18.81 9.11 -0.17
C THR A 50 -19.76 8.90 -1.35
N LEU A 51 -19.73 7.69 -1.91
CA LEU A 51 -20.59 7.26 -3.00
C LEU A 51 -21.16 5.89 -2.67
N HIS A 52 -22.47 5.71 -2.76
CA HIS A 52 -23.10 4.40 -2.66
C HIS A 52 -23.10 3.69 -4.01
N ALA A 53 -22.95 2.36 -4.03
CA ALA A 53 -22.95 1.57 -5.26
C ALA A 53 -24.20 1.78 -6.14
N ASP A 54 -25.35 2.12 -5.55
CA ASP A 54 -26.59 2.36 -6.30
C ASP A 54 -26.60 3.72 -7.02
N GLN A 55 -25.68 4.62 -6.66
CA GLN A 55 -25.47 5.89 -7.38
C GLN A 55 -24.65 5.71 -8.67
N LEU A 56 -24.10 4.52 -8.92
CA LEU A 56 -23.50 4.16 -10.20
C LEU A 56 -24.62 3.93 -11.23
N THR A 57 -24.97 4.98 -11.95
CA THR A 57 -26.00 4.96 -13.00
C THR A 57 -25.42 4.42 -14.32
N HIS A 58 -26.30 4.08 -15.27
CA HIS A 58 -25.95 3.67 -16.64
C HIS A 58 -24.90 2.55 -16.77
N ARG A 59 -25.06 1.46 -16.01
CA ARG A 59 -24.24 0.24 -16.13
C ARG A 59 -24.61 -0.57 -17.38
N ILE A 60 -24.27 -0.03 -18.55
CA ILE A 60 -24.59 -0.63 -19.85
C ILE A 60 -23.44 -1.54 -20.26
N THR A 61 -23.73 -2.82 -20.51
CA THR A 61 -22.76 -3.73 -21.14
C THR A 61 -23.14 -3.92 -22.61
N LYS A 62 -22.37 -3.31 -23.50
CA LYS A 62 -22.47 -3.53 -24.95
C LYS A 62 -21.62 -4.75 -25.32
N ARG A 63 -22.21 -5.71 -26.03
CA ARG A 63 -21.53 -6.92 -26.50
C ARG A 63 -21.54 -6.95 -28.03
N GLY A 64 -20.43 -7.33 -28.64
CA GLY A 64 -20.34 -7.55 -30.08
C GLY A 64 -21.36 -8.61 -30.55
N ALA A 65 -21.91 -8.43 -31.74
CA ALA A 65 -22.89 -9.36 -32.32
C ALA A 65 -22.33 -10.76 -32.54
N LYS A 66 -21.01 -10.89 -32.68
CA LYS A 66 -20.27 -12.16 -32.71
C LYS A 66 -19.29 -12.19 -31.54
N PRO A 67 -19.25 -13.27 -30.73
CA PRO A 67 -18.22 -13.43 -29.71
C PRO A 67 -16.83 -13.35 -30.33
N SER A 68 -15.98 -12.50 -29.81
CA SER A 68 -14.57 -12.39 -30.20
C SER A 68 -13.69 -12.07 -29.00
N SER A 69 -12.40 -12.38 -29.09
CA SER A 69 -11.39 -12.04 -28.08
C SER A 69 -10.93 -10.57 -28.16
N HIS A 70 -11.52 -9.76 -29.04
CA HIS A 70 -11.13 -8.37 -29.21
C HIS A 70 -11.48 -7.55 -27.95
N PRO A 71 -10.61 -6.64 -27.45
CA PRO A 71 -10.88 -5.87 -26.24
C PRO A 71 -12.21 -5.12 -26.26
N PHE A 72 -12.55 -4.50 -27.39
CA PHE A 72 -13.80 -3.76 -27.58
C PHE A 72 -15.03 -4.63 -27.89
N ASN A 73 -14.90 -5.97 -27.83
CA ASN A 73 -16.05 -6.86 -27.98
C ASN A 73 -17.02 -6.72 -26.80
N THR A 74 -16.52 -6.35 -25.62
CA THR A 74 -17.33 -6.06 -24.43
C THR A 74 -16.96 -4.67 -23.94
N ILE A 75 -17.91 -3.74 -23.99
CA ILE A 75 -17.75 -2.38 -23.46
C ILE A 75 -18.73 -2.20 -22.31
N LYS A 76 -18.21 -1.79 -21.15
CA LYS A 76 -18.98 -1.40 -19.98
C LYS A 76 -18.97 0.12 -19.88
N GLU A 77 -20.15 0.74 -19.89
CA GLU A 77 -20.29 2.15 -19.54
C GLU A 77 -20.69 2.24 -18.06
N VAL A 78 -20.12 3.18 -17.32
CA VAL A 78 -20.46 3.46 -15.92
C VAL A 78 -20.50 4.97 -15.74
N GLU A 79 -21.60 5.48 -15.19
CA GLU A 79 -21.78 6.91 -14.94
C GLU A 79 -22.02 7.18 -13.45
N PHE A 80 -21.40 8.23 -12.90
CA PHE A 80 -21.60 8.65 -11.52
C PHE A 80 -21.12 10.08 -11.31
N LYS A 81 -21.64 10.74 -10.28
CA LYS A 81 -21.24 12.09 -9.90
C LYS A 81 -20.57 12.08 -8.54
N VAL A 82 -19.36 12.66 -8.46
CA VAL A 82 -18.60 12.78 -7.21
C VAL A 82 -17.57 13.90 -7.33
N LEU A 83 -17.20 14.53 -6.21
CA LEU A 83 -16.23 15.63 -6.11
C LEU A 83 -16.56 16.78 -7.07
N GLY A 84 -17.86 17.12 -7.15
CA GLY A 84 -18.39 18.16 -8.02
C GLY A 84 -18.37 17.84 -9.53
N ARG A 85 -17.97 16.64 -9.96
CA ARG A 85 -17.82 16.26 -11.38
C ARG A 85 -18.73 15.07 -11.74
N ASN A 86 -19.25 15.05 -12.97
CA ASN A 86 -19.90 13.88 -13.54
C ASN A 86 -18.90 13.06 -14.36
N PHE A 87 -18.71 11.81 -14.00
CA PHE A 87 -17.84 10.87 -14.69
C PHE A 87 -18.67 9.92 -15.53
N ARG A 88 -18.39 9.89 -16.83
CA ARG A 88 -18.90 8.87 -17.74
C ARG A 88 -17.74 8.04 -18.26
N LEU A 89 -17.57 6.86 -17.69
CA LEU A 89 -16.47 5.95 -18.00
C LEU A 89 -16.85 5.03 -19.16
N ILE A 90 -15.95 4.86 -20.12
CA ILE A 90 -16.05 3.84 -21.17
C ILE A 90 -14.95 2.83 -20.92
N LEU A 91 -15.34 1.64 -20.50
CA LEU A 91 -14.46 0.60 -19.99
C LEU A 91 -14.53 -0.66 -20.83
N HIS A 92 -13.46 -1.42 -20.88
CA HIS A 92 -13.39 -2.75 -21.46
C HIS A 92 -12.55 -3.68 -20.58
N PRO A 93 -12.78 -5.01 -20.62
CA PRO A 93 -11.95 -5.96 -19.90
C PRO A 93 -10.45 -5.81 -20.25
N HIS A 94 -9.60 -5.98 -19.25
CA HIS A 94 -8.14 -5.91 -19.39
C HIS A 94 -7.48 -7.09 -18.66
N LYS A 95 -6.61 -7.83 -19.36
CA LYS A 95 -5.98 -9.06 -18.85
C LYS A 95 -4.45 -9.03 -18.86
N ASP A 96 -3.82 -7.93 -19.26
CA ASP A 96 -2.40 -7.91 -19.61
C ASP A 96 -1.47 -8.11 -18.41
N VAL A 97 -1.95 -7.82 -17.20
CA VAL A 97 -1.20 -8.01 -15.95
C VAL A 97 -1.22 -9.47 -15.47
N LEU A 98 -2.08 -10.33 -16.02
CA LEU A 98 -2.21 -11.73 -15.59
C LEU A 98 -1.48 -12.65 -16.58
N HIS A 99 -0.62 -13.51 -16.04
CA HIS A 99 0.05 -14.54 -16.84
C HIS A 99 -0.97 -15.56 -17.37
N SER A 100 -0.70 -16.19 -18.52
CA SER A 100 -1.60 -17.19 -19.14
C SER A 100 -1.90 -18.38 -18.22
N ASN A 101 -0.92 -18.75 -17.39
CA ASN A 101 -1.03 -19.80 -16.37
C ASN A 101 -1.26 -19.24 -14.96
N PHE A 102 -1.90 -18.07 -14.84
CA PHE A 102 -2.20 -17.45 -13.55
C PHE A 102 -3.00 -18.40 -12.64
N ARG A 103 -2.61 -18.47 -11.37
CA ARG A 103 -3.33 -19.22 -10.33
C ARG A 103 -3.35 -18.44 -9.02
N ALA A 104 -4.49 -18.46 -8.34
CA ALA A 104 -4.65 -17.85 -7.02
C ALA A 104 -5.09 -18.90 -6.00
N TYR A 105 -4.51 -18.83 -4.80
CA TYR A 105 -4.72 -19.79 -3.73
C TYR A 105 -5.00 -19.08 -2.40
N SER A 106 -5.92 -19.65 -1.61
CA SER A 106 -6.05 -19.36 -0.18
C SER A 106 -5.38 -20.48 0.61
N VAL A 107 -4.60 -20.13 1.63
CA VAL A 107 -3.86 -21.07 2.47
C VAL A 107 -4.29 -20.90 3.91
N ASP A 108 -4.71 -21.99 4.55
CA ASP A 108 -5.10 -21.99 5.97
C ASP A 108 -3.88 -22.17 6.90
N GLY A 109 -4.12 -22.15 8.22
CA GLY A 109 -3.04 -22.24 9.22
C GLY A 109 -2.32 -23.59 9.24
N SER A 110 -2.88 -24.63 8.60
CA SER A 110 -2.24 -25.94 8.44
C SER A 110 -1.39 -26.03 7.17
N GLY A 111 -1.46 -25.02 6.29
CA GLY A 111 -0.79 -25.01 4.99
C GLY A 111 -1.62 -25.63 3.87
N ALA A 112 -2.91 -25.92 4.07
CA ALA A 112 -3.75 -26.48 3.02
C ALA A 112 -4.12 -25.41 1.99
N GLU A 113 -3.80 -25.65 0.72
CA GLU A 113 -4.12 -24.75 -0.39
C GLU A 113 -5.54 -25.03 -0.93
N SER A 114 -6.32 -23.96 -1.14
CA SER A 114 -7.60 -23.98 -1.85
C SER A 114 -7.58 -23.02 -3.04
N ILE A 115 -8.06 -23.47 -4.20
CA ILE A 115 -8.06 -22.65 -5.43
C ILE A 115 -9.14 -21.57 -5.34
N VAL A 116 -8.76 -20.33 -5.64
CA VAL A 116 -9.68 -19.20 -5.72
C VAL A 116 -9.93 -18.85 -7.18
N HIS A 117 -11.17 -19.03 -7.63
CA HIS A 117 -11.60 -18.61 -8.96
C HIS A 117 -11.91 -17.12 -8.99
N LEU A 118 -11.24 -16.42 -9.90
CA LEU A 118 -11.45 -14.99 -10.17
C LEU A 118 -12.16 -14.81 -11.51
N ASP A 119 -13.06 -13.83 -11.56
CA ASP A 119 -13.63 -13.36 -12.81
C ASP A 119 -12.74 -12.25 -13.37
N HIS A 120 -11.92 -12.60 -14.37
CA HIS A 120 -10.99 -11.67 -14.99
C HIS A 120 -11.71 -10.54 -15.77
N ASP A 121 -13.01 -10.67 -16.06
CA ASP A 121 -13.76 -9.65 -16.80
C ASP A 121 -14.23 -8.49 -15.89
N ASN A 122 -13.93 -8.55 -14.59
CA ASN A 122 -14.16 -7.47 -13.63
C ASN A 122 -13.00 -6.48 -13.54
N PHE A 123 -11.82 -6.82 -14.09
CA PHE A 123 -10.71 -5.89 -14.26
C PHE A 123 -10.86 -5.15 -15.59
N LEU A 124 -10.94 -3.83 -15.50
CA LEU A 124 -11.35 -2.96 -16.58
C LEU A 124 -10.31 -1.87 -16.81
N ARG A 125 -10.08 -1.54 -18.08
CA ARG A 125 -9.39 -0.31 -18.48
C ARG A 125 -10.26 0.50 -19.42
N GLY A 126 -9.97 1.77 -19.52
CA GLY A 126 -10.69 2.63 -20.44
C GLY A 126 -10.35 4.10 -20.30
N ARG A 127 -11.34 4.94 -20.57
CA ARG A 127 -11.20 6.40 -20.60
C ARG A 127 -12.47 7.08 -20.11
N VAL A 128 -12.36 8.36 -19.81
CA VAL A 128 -13.50 9.23 -19.55
C VAL A 128 -14.05 9.74 -20.89
N PHE A 129 -15.36 9.69 -21.07
CA PHE A 129 -16.02 10.21 -22.26
C PHE A 129 -15.77 11.72 -22.41
N GLY A 130 -15.39 12.16 -23.61
CA GLY A 130 -15.05 13.55 -23.90
C GLY A 130 -13.61 13.95 -23.56
N GLU A 131 -12.87 13.14 -22.81
CA GLU A 131 -11.50 13.44 -22.38
C GLU A 131 -10.48 12.63 -23.20
N VAL A 132 -9.76 13.30 -24.10
CA VAL A 132 -8.86 12.66 -25.07
C VAL A 132 -7.64 12.03 -24.38
N HIS A 133 -7.09 12.71 -23.39
CA HIS A 133 -5.90 12.28 -22.65
C HIS A 133 -6.26 11.72 -21.27
N SER A 134 -7.36 10.97 -21.19
CA SER A 134 -7.78 10.31 -19.96
C SER A 134 -7.49 8.82 -20.00
N GLN A 135 -7.18 8.27 -18.83
CA GLN A 135 -7.07 6.84 -18.63
C GLN A 135 -7.77 6.44 -17.36
N VAL A 136 -8.42 5.28 -17.39
CA VAL A 136 -9.12 4.71 -16.24
C VAL A 136 -8.62 3.30 -16.04
N ASN A 137 -8.21 2.99 -14.82
CA ASN A 137 -8.07 1.62 -14.33
C ASN A 137 -9.19 1.39 -13.33
N ALA A 138 -9.99 0.35 -13.52
CA ALA A 138 -11.16 0.08 -12.71
C ALA A 138 -11.32 -1.41 -12.41
N HIS A 139 -11.88 -1.70 -11.25
CA HIS A 139 -12.35 -3.01 -10.83
C HIS A 139 -13.80 -2.87 -10.40
N LEU A 140 -14.70 -3.67 -10.98
CA LEU A 140 -16.14 -3.59 -10.70
C LEU A 140 -16.68 -4.96 -10.32
N GLU A 141 -16.97 -5.15 -9.04
CA GLU A 141 -17.49 -6.41 -8.49
C GLU A 141 -18.67 -6.12 -7.57
N ASN A 142 -19.77 -6.84 -7.72
CA ASN A 142 -21.00 -6.66 -6.92
C ASN A 142 -21.51 -5.20 -6.87
N GLY A 143 -21.19 -4.42 -7.90
CA GLY A 143 -21.51 -3.00 -8.00
C GLY A 143 -20.66 -2.06 -7.16
N ILE A 144 -19.66 -2.55 -6.44
CA ILE A 144 -18.64 -1.72 -5.84
C ILE A 144 -17.59 -1.45 -6.92
N LEU A 145 -17.35 -0.17 -7.19
CA LEU A 145 -16.33 0.30 -8.12
C LEU A 145 -15.08 0.67 -7.33
N THR A 146 -13.95 0.08 -7.67
CA THR A 146 -12.62 0.59 -7.27
C THR A 146 -11.98 1.14 -8.53
N ALA A 147 -11.59 2.41 -8.55
CA ALA A 147 -11.05 3.01 -9.76
C ALA A 147 -9.97 4.05 -9.48
N SER A 148 -9.04 4.18 -10.41
CA SER A 148 -8.14 5.32 -10.54
C SER A 148 -8.38 5.95 -11.91
N VAL A 149 -8.84 7.20 -11.90
CA VAL A 149 -9.15 7.99 -13.08
C VAL A 149 -8.06 9.04 -13.23
N PHE A 150 -7.22 8.86 -14.24
CA PHE A 150 -6.13 9.76 -14.59
C PHE A 150 -6.61 10.76 -15.63
N LEU A 151 -6.56 12.03 -15.26
CA LEU A 151 -6.81 13.16 -16.16
C LEU A 151 -5.55 14.01 -16.27
N PRO A 152 -5.45 14.92 -17.25
CA PRO A 152 -4.27 15.77 -17.44
C PRO A 152 -3.94 16.66 -16.24
N ASP A 153 -4.95 17.08 -15.49
CA ASP A 153 -4.88 18.05 -14.40
C ASP A 153 -4.93 17.41 -13.01
N GLU A 154 -5.55 16.24 -12.87
CA GLU A 154 -5.81 15.62 -11.57
C GLU A 154 -5.99 14.10 -11.69
N THR A 155 -5.73 13.38 -10.59
CA THR A 155 -6.07 11.96 -10.47
C THR A 155 -7.13 11.75 -9.39
N TYR A 156 -8.17 11.02 -9.73
CA TYR A 156 -9.26 10.68 -8.82
C TYR A 156 -9.17 9.21 -8.44
N HIS A 157 -9.26 8.93 -7.14
CA HIS A 157 -9.28 7.59 -6.59
C HIS A 157 -10.66 7.30 -6.02
N ILE A 158 -11.16 6.09 -6.27
CA ILE A 158 -12.41 5.56 -5.74
C ILE A 158 -12.08 4.20 -5.14
N GLU A 159 -12.40 4.03 -3.87
CA GLU A 159 -12.10 2.81 -3.13
C GLU A 159 -13.26 2.43 -2.21
N PRO A 160 -13.43 1.15 -1.84
CA PRO A 160 -14.44 0.74 -0.88
C PRO A 160 -14.25 1.47 0.47
N SER A 161 -15.35 1.92 1.09
CA SER A 161 -15.30 2.72 2.33
C SER A 161 -14.91 1.91 3.56
N TRP A 162 -15.12 0.59 3.55
CA TRP A 162 -14.96 -0.28 4.72
C TRP A 162 -13.54 -0.25 5.34
N ARG A 163 -12.52 0.16 4.60
CA ARG A 163 -11.14 0.34 5.12
C ARG A 163 -10.93 1.62 5.92
N HIS A 164 -11.87 2.55 5.81
CA HIS A 164 -11.69 3.91 6.32
C HIS A 164 -12.84 4.33 7.24
N LEU A 165 -14.01 3.74 7.04
CA LEU A 165 -15.27 4.12 7.68
C LEU A 165 -16.01 2.86 8.11
N ASP A 166 -15.67 2.34 9.30
CA ASP A 166 -16.22 1.08 9.86
C ASP A 166 -17.75 1.06 9.96
N HIS A 167 -18.36 2.24 10.04
CA HIS A 167 -19.81 2.43 10.14
C HIS A 167 -20.53 2.37 8.79
N LEU A 168 -19.81 2.42 7.66
CA LEU A 168 -20.35 2.35 6.30
C LEU A 168 -19.87 1.05 5.64
N SER A 169 -20.52 -0.06 6.01
CA SER A 169 -20.20 -1.39 5.49
C SER A 169 -21.10 -1.83 4.32
N ASP A 170 -22.20 -1.11 4.04
CA ASP A 170 -23.13 -1.47 2.97
C ASP A 170 -22.73 -0.82 1.64
N ARG A 171 -21.80 -1.43 0.89
CA ARG A 171 -21.46 -1.09 -0.51
C ARG A 171 -21.15 0.39 -0.77
N HIS A 172 -20.70 1.11 0.26
CA HIS A 172 -20.22 2.47 0.15
C HIS A 172 -18.78 2.48 -0.35
N MET A 173 -18.43 3.57 -1.01
CA MET A 173 -17.10 3.88 -1.53
C MET A 173 -16.73 5.27 -1.03
N ILE A 174 -15.44 5.52 -0.91
CA ILE A 174 -14.88 6.86 -0.77
C ILE A 174 -14.27 7.29 -2.10
N ALA A 175 -14.35 8.57 -2.41
CA ALA A 175 -13.69 9.20 -3.53
C ALA A 175 -12.86 10.39 -3.05
N TYR A 176 -11.63 10.50 -3.54
CA TYR A 176 -10.71 11.58 -3.19
C TYR A 176 -9.77 11.88 -4.36
N LYS A 177 -9.17 13.07 -4.35
CA LYS A 177 -8.14 13.48 -5.32
C LYS A 177 -6.76 13.10 -4.83
N ALA A 178 -5.84 12.86 -5.75
CA ALA A 178 -4.43 12.68 -5.41
C ALA A 178 -3.85 13.92 -4.69
N SER A 179 -4.26 15.13 -5.10
CA SER A 179 -3.87 16.39 -4.45
C SER A 179 -4.42 16.60 -3.03
N ASP A 180 -5.45 15.84 -2.65
CA ASP A 180 -6.05 15.86 -1.32
C ASP A 180 -5.33 14.93 -0.32
N ILE A 181 -4.36 14.13 -0.77
CA ILE A 181 -3.55 13.28 0.11
C ILE A 181 -2.60 14.18 0.93
N LYS A 182 -2.54 13.93 2.24
CA LYS A 182 -1.58 14.52 3.17
C LYS A 182 -0.46 13.52 3.38
N PHE A 183 0.73 13.79 2.84
CA PHE A 183 1.86 12.92 3.06
C PHE A 183 2.49 13.23 4.41
N SER A 184 2.98 12.21 5.12
CA SER A 184 3.64 12.37 6.42
C SER A 184 4.88 13.27 6.33
N TRP A 185 5.53 13.34 5.16
CA TRP A 185 6.66 14.22 4.86
C TRP A 185 6.27 15.59 4.29
N ASP A 186 5.00 15.97 4.28
CA ASP A 186 4.59 17.35 3.94
C ASP A 186 4.70 18.29 5.15
N GLN A 187 4.85 17.73 6.36
CA GLN A 187 4.90 18.47 7.64
C GLN A 187 6.31 18.62 8.23
N VAL A 188 7.38 18.29 7.48
CA VAL A 188 8.76 18.33 8.00
C VAL A 188 9.21 19.75 8.37
N ASP A 189 8.57 20.78 7.79
CA ASP A 189 8.86 22.19 8.11
C ASP A 189 8.26 22.65 9.48
N ALA A 190 7.52 21.77 10.18
CA ALA A 190 6.81 22.12 11.43
C ALA A 190 7.41 21.51 12.71
N VAL A 191 8.46 20.69 12.62
CA VAL A 191 9.18 20.19 13.80
C VAL A 191 10.57 20.81 13.85
N GLY A 192 10.64 22.03 14.38
CA GLY A 192 11.89 22.59 14.89
C GLY A 192 12.27 21.86 16.17
N GLY A 193 12.98 20.74 16.04
CA GLY A 193 13.56 19.98 17.14
C GLY A 193 14.84 19.28 16.67
N GLU A 194 15.82 19.18 17.55
CA GLU A 194 17.23 18.78 17.32
C GLU A 194 17.49 17.39 16.70
N MET A 195 16.49 16.68 16.17
CA MET A 195 16.69 15.49 15.36
C MET A 195 16.10 15.72 13.97
N GLY A 196 17.03 15.94 13.03
CA GLY A 196 16.78 16.33 11.64
C GLY A 196 15.63 15.56 10.97
N GLY A 197 14.87 16.31 10.18
CA GLY A 197 13.72 15.83 9.43
C GLY A 197 13.99 14.54 8.65
N VAL A 198 13.04 13.61 8.72
CA VAL A 198 13.06 12.36 7.96
C VAL A 198 13.22 12.70 6.46
N PRO A 199 14.24 12.16 5.76
CA PRO A 199 14.46 12.48 4.36
C PRO A 199 13.26 12.04 3.50
N LYS A 200 12.96 12.83 2.45
CA LYS A 200 11.86 12.62 1.48
C LYS A 200 11.98 11.34 0.63
N THR A 201 12.99 10.51 0.88
CA THR A 201 13.28 9.29 0.14
C THR A 201 13.46 8.14 1.13
N CYS A 202 12.91 6.96 0.83
CA CYS A 202 13.17 5.74 1.59
C CYS A 202 14.68 5.55 1.74
N GLY A 203 15.18 5.62 2.98
CA GLY A 203 16.58 5.38 3.29
C GLY A 203 16.90 3.90 3.10
N TYR A 204 18.02 3.58 2.46
CA TYR A 204 18.56 2.24 2.48
C TYR A 204 19.21 1.99 3.84
N VAL A 205 18.87 0.87 4.49
CA VAL A 205 19.61 0.38 5.65
C VAL A 205 21.05 0.08 5.17
N LYS A 206 22.03 0.81 5.69
CA LYS A 206 23.44 0.49 5.45
C LYS A 206 23.79 -0.75 6.27
N GLU A 207 24.29 -1.80 5.63
CA GLU A 207 24.82 -2.96 6.33
C GLU A 207 25.93 -2.54 7.31
N GLY A 208 25.89 -3.05 8.55
CA GLY A 208 27.01 -3.00 9.50
C GLY A 208 26.83 -2.09 10.73
N LEU A 209 25.84 -1.20 10.79
CA LEU A 209 25.67 -0.28 11.93
C LEU A 209 25.00 -0.91 13.17
N GLU A 210 24.46 -2.12 13.06
CA GLU A 210 23.83 -2.83 14.19
C GLU A 210 24.80 -3.76 14.94
N LEU A 211 26.07 -3.83 14.51
CA LEU A 211 27.08 -4.71 15.13
C LEU A 211 27.92 -4.01 16.21
N GLU A 212 27.71 -2.72 16.48
CA GLU A 212 28.49 -1.98 17.50
C GLU A 212 27.65 -1.47 18.67
N ALA A 213 26.45 -2.01 18.88
CA ALA A 213 25.68 -1.73 20.09
C ALA A 213 25.32 -3.04 20.80
N ASN A 214 26.05 -3.28 21.90
CA ASN A 214 25.86 -4.28 22.95
C ASN A 214 26.70 -5.56 22.82
N ASP A 215 27.98 -5.42 23.12
CA ASP A 215 28.73 -6.24 24.10
C ASP A 215 29.75 -5.24 24.68
N ASP A 216 29.62 -4.74 25.90
CA ASP A 216 30.31 -5.33 27.05
C ASP A 216 29.72 -4.80 28.38
N GLU A 217 29.26 -5.72 29.24
CA GLU A 217 29.28 -5.50 30.69
C GLU A 217 30.63 -6.02 31.23
N ASP A 218 31.29 -5.15 32.02
CA ASP A 218 32.22 -5.46 33.12
C ASP A 218 33.71 -5.79 32.82
N ASN A 219 34.61 -4.80 33.00
CA ASN A 219 35.62 -4.74 34.09
C ASN A 219 36.76 -3.73 33.83
N GLY A 220 37.12 -2.95 34.86
CA GLY A 220 38.52 -2.53 35.13
C GLY A 220 38.96 -1.11 34.77
N ASP A 221 38.91 -0.23 35.78
CA ASP A 221 39.95 0.74 36.23
C ASP A 221 41.19 0.97 35.34
N ASP A 222 41.43 2.21 34.91
CA ASP A 222 42.53 3.09 35.41
C ASP A 222 42.60 4.41 34.61
N GLY A 223 43.25 5.41 35.19
CA GLY A 223 43.09 6.83 34.89
C GLY A 223 43.84 7.42 33.68
N ASP A 224 43.53 8.71 33.49
CA ASP A 224 44.39 9.83 33.08
C ASP A 224 44.09 10.54 31.74
N GLU A 225 43.59 11.76 31.94
CA GLU A 225 43.99 13.07 31.38
C GLU A 225 43.75 13.45 29.90
N GLU A 226 43.26 14.68 29.78
CA GLU A 226 42.87 15.43 28.60
C GLU A 226 44.05 15.75 27.67
N GLU A 227 43.86 15.72 26.35
CA GLU A 227 44.58 16.65 25.46
C GLU A 227 43.77 17.00 24.21
N ASP A 228 43.58 18.29 24.02
CA ASP A 228 42.95 18.94 22.87
C ASP A 228 43.72 18.71 21.56
N GLY A 229 43.02 18.36 20.49
CA GLY A 229 43.59 18.27 19.14
C GLY A 229 42.53 18.43 18.05
N GLU A 230 42.71 19.47 17.23
CA GLU A 230 41.83 19.89 16.13
C GLU A 230 41.53 18.76 15.11
N ARG A 231 40.24 18.62 14.72
CA ARG A 231 39.81 17.73 13.63
C ARG A 231 40.22 18.31 12.27
N PRO A 232 40.91 17.57 11.39
CA PRO A 232 41.04 17.95 9.99
C PRO A 232 39.78 17.60 9.18
N ASP A 233 39.51 18.40 8.15
CA ASP A 233 38.37 18.29 7.22
C ASP A 233 38.30 16.92 6.50
N PRO A 234 37.10 16.42 6.14
CA PRO A 234 36.92 15.03 5.64
C PRO A 234 37.35 14.77 4.19
N ASP A 235 37.89 15.75 3.47
CA ASP A 235 38.08 15.64 2.02
C ASP A 235 39.46 15.11 1.58
N ASP A 236 40.33 14.69 2.51
CA ASP A 236 41.64 14.10 2.20
C ASP A 236 41.91 12.82 3.01
N ILE A 237 41.27 11.70 2.65
CA ILE A 237 41.79 10.36 2.96
C ILE A 237 41.86 9.52 1.69
N PRO A 238 43.08 9.14 1.24
CA PRO A 238 43.29 8.27 0.09
C PRO A 238 42.81 6.84 0.39
N SER A 239 42.16 6.21 -0.59
CA SER A 239 41.79 4.79 -0.52
C SER A 239 43.01 3.93 -0.18
N VAL A 240 42.97 3.26 0.97
CA VAL A 240 44.00 2.33 1.43
C VAL A 240 44.02 1.10 0.52
N TRP A 241 44.81 1.14 -0.55
CA TRP A 241 45.47 -0.03 -1.12
C TRP A 241 46.80 0.40 -1.76
N THR A 242 47.88 -0.29 -1.36
CA THR A 242 49.32 -0.14 -1.71
C THR A 242 50.08 0.86 -0.81
N ALA A 243 51.21 0.54 -0.16
CA ALA A 243 52.24 -0.50 -0.31
C ALA A 243 52.67 -1.04 1.09
N ALA A 244 53.37 -2.15 1.32
CA ALA A 244 54.36 -2.90 0.57
C ALA A 244 54.40 -4.35 1.11
N THR A 245 54.55 -5.38 0.28
CA THR A 245 55.89 -5.90 -0.06
C THR A 245 55.85 -6.67 -1.37
N VAL A 246 56.92 -6.47 -2.12
CA VAL A 246 57.13 -6.91 -3.49
C VAL A 246 57.52 -8.39 -3.53
N SER A 247 56.84 -9.20 -4.34
CA SER A 247 57.51 -10.22 -5.14
C SER A 247 56.96 -10.17 -6.56
N ALA A 248 57.87 -9.97 -7.50
CA ALA A 248 57.58 -9.71 -8.90
C ALA A 248 57.37 -11.03 -9.66
N ALA A 249 56.19 -11.23 -10.23
CA ALA A 249 56.02 -11.98 -11.47
C ALA A 249 54.63 -11.66 -12.09
N GLU A 250 54.65 -11.38 -13.39
CA GLU A 250 53.50 -11.27 -14.32
C GLU A 250 52.74 -9.93 -14.39
N LEU A 251 53.34 -8.98 -15.12
CA LEU A 251 52.63 -7.91 -15.82
C LEU A 251 51.67 -8.50 -16.88
N LYS A 252 50.46 -8.88 -16.48
CA LYS A 252 49.36 -9.08 -17.43
C LYS A 252 48.78 -7.73 -17.80
N SER A 253 49.07 -7.28 -19.02
CA SER A 253 48.42 -6.14 -19.67
C SER A 253 46.89 -6.28 -19.55
N ARG A 254 46.28 -5.51 -18.66
CA ARG A 254 44.83 -5.43 -18.52
C ARG A 254 44.32 -4.58 -19.69
N LYS A 255 44.11 -5.20 -20.85
CA LYS A 255 43.35 -4.58 -21.94
C LYS A 255 41.95 -4.28 -21.42
N LYS A 256 41.62 -3.00 -21.29
CA LYS A 256 40.23 -2.54 -21.15
C LYS A 256 39.50 -3.08 -22.37
N ARG A 257 38.63 -4.08 -22.18
CA ARG A 257 37.67 -4.47 -23.21
C ARG A 257 36.78 -3.25 -23.41
N GLN A 258 37.01 -2.51 -24.49
CA GLN A 258 36.00 -1.62 -25.02
C GLN A 258 34.79 -2.51 -25.26
N ALA A 259 33.69 -2.27 -24.53
CA ALA A 259 32.44 -2.92 -24.85
C ALA A 259 32.11 -2.46 -26.27
N ASP A 260 32.14 -3.38 -27.22
CA ASP A 260 31.49 -3.17 -28.51
C ASP A 260 30.10 -2.61 -28.22
N GLN A 261 29.66 -1.62 -29.01
CA GLN A 261 28.37 -0.98 -28.91
C GLN A 261 27.27 -2.02 -29.12
N TYR A 262 26.96 -2.78 -28.07
CA TYR A 262 25.96 -3.82 -28.07
C TYR A 262 24.62 -3.11 -27.94
N GLU A 263 23.91 -2.98 -29.06
CA GLU A 263 22.54 -2.50 -29.10
C GLU A 263 21.65 -3.54 -28.39
N TYR A 264 21.57 -3.44 -27.06
CA TYR A 264 20.82 -4.35 -26.21
C TYR A 264 19.32 -4.09 -26.41
N THR A 265 18.69 -4.84 -27.31
CA THR A 265 17.23 -4.93 -27.34
C THR A 265 16.79 -6.01 -26.34
N PRO A 266 16.09 -5.66 -25.24
CA PRO A 266 15.67 -6.66 -24.26
C PRO A 266 14.65 -7.62 -24.90
N THR A 267 15.01 -8.90 -25.04
CA THR A 267 14.11 -9.93 -25.60
C THR A 267 13.08 -10.44 -24.59
N LYS A 268 13.32 -10.20 -23.29
CA LYS A 268 12.43 -10.56 -22.18
C LYS A 268 12.11 -9.33 -21.35
N THR A 269 10.96 -8.73 -21.61
CA THR A 269 10.51 -7.49 -20.96
C THR A 269 9.46 -7.72 -19.86
N ARG A 270 9.04 -8.98 -19.63
CA ARG A 270 8.00 -9.33 -18.65
C ARG A 270 8.58 -10.17 -17.51
N CYS A 271 8.50 -9.65 -16.29
CA CYS A 271 8.92 -10.32 -15.06
C CYS A 271 7.72 -11.05 -14.41
N PRO A 272 7.68 -12.40 -14.39
CA PRO A 272 6.63 -13.15 -13.72
C PRO A 272 6.75 -13.07 -12.19
N LEU A 273 5.69 -12.58 -11.54
CA LEU A 273 5.63 -12.37 -10.10
C LEU A 273 4.93 -13.51 -9.36
N LEU A 274 5.44 -13.81 -8.16
CA LEU A 274 4.71 -14.46 -7.07
C LEU A 274 4.35 -13.40 -6.04
N LEU A 275 3.06 -13.23 -5.76
CA LEU A 275 2.60 -12.34 -4.69
C LEU A 275 2.12 -13.21 -3.52
N VAL A 276 2.63 -12.95 -2.33
CA VAL A 276 2.24 -13.64 -1.11
C VAL A 276 1.68 -12.62 -0.15
N ALA A 277 0.45 -12.78 0.32
CA ALA A 277 -0.13 -11.99 1.39
C ALA A 277 -0.18 -12.81 2.67
N ASP A 278 0.35 -12.27 3.75
CA ASP A 278 0.26 -12.88 5.07
C ASP A 278 -1.15 -12.71 5.68
N TYR A 279 -1.38 -13.35 6.82
CA TYR A 279 -2.67 -13.33 7.51
C TYR A 279 -3.05 -11.92 8.00
N ARG A 280 -2.06 -11.07 8.32
CA ARG A 280 -2.29 -9.69 8.75
C ARG A 280 -2.77 -8.85 7.58
N PHE A 281 -2.12 -8.94 6.43
CA PHE A 281 -2.55 -8.28 5.21
C PHE A 281 -3.94 -8.76 4.78
N PHE A 282 -4.21 -10.07 4.90
CA PHE A 282 -5.53 -10.62 4.64
C PHE A 282 -6.62 -9.99 5.54
N GLN A 283 -6.34 -9.84 6.84
CA GLN A 283 -7.27 -9.26 7.80
C GLN A 283 -7.46 -7.76 7.58
N GLU A 284 -6.37 -6.99 7.60
CA GLU A 284 -6.38 -5.53 7.63
C GLU A 284 -6.63 -4.93 6.24
N MET A 285 -5.90 -5.40 5.22
CA MET A 285 -6.01 -4.86 3.86
C MET A 285 -7.07 -5.58 3.02
N GLY A 286 -7.30 -6.86 3.32
CA GLY A 286 -8.27 -7.72 2.65
C GLY A 286 -9.67 -7.73 3.24
N GLY A 287 -9.84 -7.23 4.48
CA GLY A 287 -11.13 -7.28 5.18
C GLY A 287 -11.57 -8.70 5.50
N SER A 288 -10.60 -9.60 5.71
CA SER A 288 -10.81 -11.04 5.87
C SER A 288 -11.56 -11.70 4.71
N ASN A 289 -11.42 -11.15 3.49
CA ASN A 289 -12.02 -11.70 2.29
C ASN A 289 -10.97 -11.96 1.20
N THR A 290 -10.80 -13.24 0.83
CA THR A 290 -9.71 -13.65 -0.06
C THR A 290 -9.83 -13.04 -1.45
N LYS A 291 -11.05 -12.92 -2.00
CA LYS A 291 -11.27 -12.32 -3.33
C LYS A 291 -10.93 -10.83 -3.29
N THR A 292 -11.38 -10.12 -2.26
CA THR A 292 -11.05 -8.71 -2.05
C THR A 292 -9.53 -8.52 -1.97
N THR A 293 -8.82 -9.34 -1.19
CA THR A 293 -7.34 -9.29 -1.08
C THR A 293 -6.68 -9.50 -2.43
N ILE A 294 -7.07 -10.54 -3.17
CA ILE A 294 -6.47 -10.86 -4.47
C ILE A 294 -6.73 -9.73 -5.47
N ASN A 295 -7.96 -9.21 -5.53
CA ASN A 295 -8.32 -8.11 -6.43
C ASN A 295 -7.52 -6.84 -6.11
N TYR A 296 -7.27 -6.58 -4.82
CA TYR A 296 -6.42 -5.48 -4.38
C TYR A 296 -4.96 -5.66 -4.83
N LEU A 297 -4.38 -6.85 -4.67
CA LEU A 297 -3.02 -7.17 -5.13
C LEU A 297 -2.88 -7.02 -6.65
N ILE A 298 -3.86 -7.49 -7.43
CA ILE A 298 -3.86 -7.33 -8.89
C ILE A 298 -3.90 -5.85 -9.27
N SER A 299 -4.77 -5.07 -8.61
CA SER A 299 -4.87 -3.61 -8.84
C SER A 299 -3.57 -2.88 -8.51
N LEU A 300 -2.89 -3.25 -7.42
CA LEU A 300 -1.57 -2.71 -7.06
C LEU A 300 -0.53 -2.97 -8.16
N ILE A 301 -0.38 -4.23 -8.58
CA ILE A 301 0.61 -4.57 -9.61
C ILE A 301 0.25 -3.94 -10.96
N ASP A 302 -1.04 -3.80 -11.31
CA ASP A 302 -1.42 -3.11 -12.56
C ASP A 302 -0.94 -1.64 -12.58
N ARG A 303 -1.03 -0.95 -11.44
CA ARG A 303 -0.50 0.42 -11.28
C ARG A 303 1.02 0.47 -11.44
N VAL A 304 1.74 -0.43 -10.77
CA VAL A 304 3.21 -0.53 -10.87
C VAL A 304 3.65 -0.90 -12.29
N HIS A 305 2.96 -1.86 -12.91
CA HIS A 305 3.23 -2.29 -14.27
C HIS A 305 3.16 -1.14 -15.26
N LYS A 306 2.13 -0.28 -15.16
CA LYS A 306 2.01 0.89 -16.03
C LYS A 306 3.23 1.81 -15.91
N ILE A 307 3.66 2.13 -14.69
CA ILE A 307 4.83 2.99 -14.46
C ILE A 307 6.06 2.41 -15.17
N TYR A 308 6.37 1.13 -14.94
CA TYR A 308 7.54 0.47 -15.54
C TYR A 308 7.47 0.37 -17.06
N ASN A 309 6.26 0.16 -17.59
CA ASN A 309 6.04 -0.01 -19.03
C ASN A 309 6.21 1.30 -19.79
N ASP A 310 5.76 2.40 -19.18
CA ASP A 310 5.81 3.74 -19.76
C ASP A 310 7.16 4.43 -19.51
N THR A 311 7.99 3.90 -18.60
CA THR A 311 9.34 4.39 -18.34
C THR A 311 10.31 4.00 -19.46
N ILE A 312 11.12 4.99 -19.88
CA ILE A 312 12.23 4.80 -20.80
C ILE A 312 13.51 4.66 -19.96
N TRP A 313 14.16 3.52 -20.06
CA TRP A 313 15.36 3.17 -19.31
C TRP A 313 16.59 3.46 -20.17
N GLN A 314 17.43 4.40 -19.71
CA GLN A 314 18.64 4.86 -20.41
C GLN A 314 19.82 4.86 -19.43
N ASP A 315 20.92 4.22 -19.80
CA ASP A 315 22.17 4.25 -19.01
C ASP A 315 23.01 5.50 -19.33
N ARG A 316 22.88 6.02 -20.56
CA ARG A 316 23.54 7.25 -21.01
C ARG A 316 22.62 8.06 -21.92
N THR A 317 22.81 9.38 -21.90
CA THR A 317 22.02 10.34 -22.68
C THR A 317 22.24 10.25 -24.19
N ASP A 318 23.31 9.57 -24.63
CA ASP A 318 23.68 9.36 -26.04
C ASP A 318 23.16 8.02 -26.61
N GLN A 319 22.48 7.19 -25.81
CA GLN A 319 21.92 5.91 -26.25
C GLN A 319 20.39 5.94 -26.29
N GLU A 320 19.81 5.30 -27.31
CA GLU A 320 18.36 5.04 -27.32
C GLU A 320 17.99 4.13 -26.15
N GLY A 321 17.10 4.63 -25.28
CA GLY A 321 16.62 3.87 -24.13
C GLY A 321 15.71 2.71 -24.52
N PHE A 322 15.65 1.69 -23.66
CA PHE A 322 14.67 0.63 -23.81
C PHE A 322 13.40 0.94 -23.01
N LYS A 323 12.26 0.46 -23.51
CA LYS A 323 10.93 0.69 -22.93
C LYS A 323 10.11 -0.59 -22.91
N GLY A 324 8.95 -0.55 -22.26
CA GLY A 324 8.02 -1.68 -22.26
C GLY A 324 8.40 -2.78 -21.26
N MET A 325 9.26 -2.48 -20.29
CA MET A 325 9.50 -3.35 -19.14
C MET A 325 8.24 -3.46 -18.30
N GLY A 326 7.96 -4.62 -17.72
CA GLY A 326 6.76 -4.76 -16.91
C GLY A 326 6.64 -6.09 -16.20
N PHE A 327 5.51 -6.25 -15.55
CA PHE A 327 5.24 -7.38 -14.67
C PHE A 327 4.04 -8.16 -15.17
N VAL A 328 4.06 -9.46 -14.92
CA VAL A 328 2.89 -10.34 -15.08
C VAL A 328 2.74 -11.18 -13.82
N ILE A 329 1.54 -11.28 -13.31
CA ILE A 329 1.26 -12.04 -12.09
C ILE A 329 1.09 -13.50 -12.50
N LYS A 330 1.94 -14.38 -11.96
CA LYS A 330 1.92 -15.82 -12.27
C LYS A 330 1.26 -16.63 -11.16
N LYS A 331 1.48 -16.30 -9.89
CA LYS A 331 0.82 -16.94 -8.74
C LYS A 331 0.50 -15.91 -7.67
N ILE A 332 -0.67 -16.01 -7.05
CA ILE A 332 -1.03 -15.30 -5.81
C ILE A 332 -1.31 -16.33 -4.73
N VAL A 333 -0.74 -16.12 -3.55
CA VAL A 333 -1.00 -16.89 -2.33
C VAL A 333 -1.50 -15.93 -1.26
N VAL A 334 -2.66 -16.21 -0.69
CA VAL A 334 -3.21 -15.45 0.44
C VAL A 334 -3.33 -16.39 1.62
N HIS A 335 -2.61 -16.11 2.70
CA HIS A 335 -2.78 -16.82 3.95
C HIS A 335 -4.01 -16.26 4.68
N SER A 336 -5.02 -17.09 4.92
CA SER A 336 -6.23 -16.67 5.65
C SER A 336 -6.05 -16.75 7.16
N GLU A 337 -5.08 -17.54 7.61
CA GLU A 337 -4.77 -17.78 9.02
C GLU A 337 -3.24 -17.79 9.22
N PRO A 338 -2.76 -17.53 10.45
CA PRO A 338 -1.35 -17.67 10.77
C PRO A 338 -0.90 -19.13 10.64
N THR A 339 0.29 -19.34 10.08
CA THR A 339 0.87 -20.67 9.91
C THR A 339 1.25 -21.27 11.25
N ARG A 340 0.79 -22.50 11.50
CA ARG A 340 1.12 -23.27 12.70
C ARG A 340 2.53 -23.85 12.55
N VAL A 341 3.46 -23.36 13.35
CA VAL A 341 4.85 -23.84 13.38
C VAL A 341 5.07 -24.86 14.49
N ARG A 342 5.97 -25.82 14.27
CA ARG A 342 6.46 -26.72 15.32
C ARG A 342 7.61 -26.05 16.08
N GLY A 343 7.90 -26.54 17.29
CA GLY A 343 8.97 -25.98 18.11
C GLY A 343 10.32 -25.97 17.38
N GLY A 344 10.96 -24.80 17.29
CA GLY A 344 12.25 -24.60 16.63
C GLY A 344 12.18 -24.18 15.16
N GLU A 345 11.00 -24.21 14.53
CA GLU A 345 10.80 -23.70 13.17
C GLU A 345 10.25 -22.27 13.20
N ALA A 346 10.66 -21.46 12.23
CA ALA A 346 10.13 -20.11 12.00
C ALA A 346 9.49 -20.04 10.62
N HIS A 347 8.33 -19.40 10.54
CA HIS A 347 7.62 -19.17 9.28
C HIS A 347 7.23 -17.71 9.18
N TYR A 348 7.35 -17.10 8.00
CA TYR A 348 7.09 -15.66 7.80
C TYR A 348 5.65 -15.26 8.16
N ASN A 349 4.70 -16.19 8.00
CA ASN A 349 3.28 -16.02 8.32
C ASN A 349 2.89 -16.55 9.73
N MET A 350 3.83 -16.79 10.65
CA MET A 350 3.49 -17.22 12.03
C MET A 350 2.99 -16.05 12.88
N VAL A 351 2.27 -16.35 13.98
CA VAL A 351 1.93 -15.33 14.98
C VAL A 351 3.20 -14.86 15.68
N ARG A 352 3.57 -13.61 15.45
CA ARG A 352 4.67 -12.92 16.13
C ARG A 352 4.35 -11.43 16.19
N GLU A 353 4.56 -10.80 17.34
CA GLU A 353 4.23 -9.39 17.55
C GLU A 353 5.21 -8.45 16.85
N LYS A 354 6.50 -8.76 16.94
CA LYS A 354 7.58 -7.97 16.33
C LYS A 354 8.45 -8.84 15.45
N TRP A 355 8.62 -8.39 14.21
CA TRP A 355 9.57 -8.91 13.25
C TRP A 355 10.64 -7.86 13.00
N ASP A 356 11.89 -8.31 13.02
CA ASP A 356 12.96 -7.59 12.34
C ASP A 356 12.80 -7.80 10.82
N VAL A 357 12.99 -6.74 10.03
CA VAL A 357 12.78 -6.75 8.57
C VAL A 357 13.69 -7.78 7.90
N ARG A 358 14.98 -7.78 8.27
CA ARG A 358 15.98 -8.66 7.66
C ARG A 358 15.66 -10.11 7.98
N ASN A 359 15.35 -10.42 9.23
CA ASN A 359 14.98 -11.77 9.65
C ASN A 359 13.69 -12.27 8.96
N LEU A 360 12.66 -11.41 8.84
CA LEU A 360 11.44 -11.77 8.12
C LEU A 360 11.72 -12.10 6.65
N LEU A 361 12.51 -11.27 5.98
CA LEU A 361 12.89 -11.48 4.58
C LEU A 361 13.76 -12.73 4.41
N GLU A 362 14.66 -13.00 5.37
CA GLU A 362 15.46 -14.23 5.37
C GLU A 362 14.55 -15.46 5.49
N VAL A 363 13.63 -15.48 6.46
CA VAL A 363 12.67 -16.59 6.64
C VAL A 363 11.80 -16.76 5.41
N PHE A 364 11.34 -15.67 4.78
CA PHE A 364 10.57 -15.72 3.53
C PHE A 364 11.41 -16.27 2.37
N SER A 365 12.69 -15.90 2.28
CA SER A 365 13.58 -16.32 1.19
C SER A 365 13.91 -17.82 1.18
N ARG A 366 13.73 -18.53 2.30
CA ARG A 366 14.00 -19.97 2.42
C ARG A 366 13.06 -20.85 1.60
N GLU A 367 11.93 -20.31 1.17
CA GLU A 367 10.93 -21.02 0.38
C GLU A 367 11.45 -21.36 -1.03
N TYR A 368 11.63 -22.66 -1.31
CA TYR A 368 12.25 -23.13 -2.55
C TYR A 368 11.42 -22.83 -3.80
N SER A 369 10.10 -22.69 -3.67
CA SER A 369 9.20 -22.41 -4.79
C SER A 369 9.42 -21.03 -5.44
N HIS A 370 10.15 -20.13 -4.79
CA HIS A 370 10.46 -18.80 -5.31
C HIS A 370 11.30 -18.80 -6.59
N LYS A 371 12.09 -19.86 -6.84
CA LYS A 371 12.96 -19.99 -8.03
C LYS A 371 12.21 -20.00 -9.36
N ASP A 372 10.92 -20.33 -9.36
CA ASP A 372 10.10 -20.45 -10.57
C ASP A 372 9.53 -19.09 -11.04
N PHE A 373 9.90 -18.01 -10.34
CA PHE A 373 9.43 -16.65 -10.53
C PHE A 373 10.63 -15.71 -10.71
N CYS A 374 10.39 -14.59 -11.37
CA CYS A 374 11.38 -13.52 -11.50
C CYS A 374 11.51 -12.73 -10.20
N LEU A 375 10.41 -12.55 -9.48
CA LEU A 375 10.38 -11.90 -8.17
C LEU A 375 9.23 -12.49 -7.32
N ALA A 376 9.54 -12.81 -6.07
CA ALA A 376 8.56 -13.13 -5.04
C ALA A 376 8.44 -11.94 -4.08
N HIS A 377 7.22 -11.48 -3.82
CA HIS A 377 6.97 -10.32 -2.98
C HIS A 377 5.97 -10.65 -1.88
N LEU A 378 6.38 -10.39 -0.63
CA LEU A 378 5.55 -10.57 0.56
C LEU A 378 4.84 -9.25 0.89
N PHE A 379 3.52 -9.31 0.99
CA PHE A 379 2.65 -8.24 1.45
C PHE A 379 2.23 -8.51 2.89
N THR A 380 2.42 -7.53 3.75
CA THR A 380 2.13 -7.59 5.18
C THR A 380 1.62 -6.25 5.69
N ASP A 381 0.79 -6.25 6.73
CA ASP A 381 0.47 -5.05 7.52
C ASP A 381 1.30 -5.03 8.81
N LEU A 382 2.59 -5.35 8.70
CA LEU A 382 3.53 -5.24 9.82
C LEU A 382 4.14 -3.85 9.80
N LYS A 383 4.12 -3.19 10.96
CA LYS A 383 4.79 -1.90 11.15
C LYS A 383 6.21 -2.16 11.62
N PHE A 384 7.19 -1.80 10.80
CA PHE A 384 8.59 -1.94 11.16
C PHE A 384 9.09 -0.70 11.90
N GLU A 385 10.05 -0.92 12.80
CA GLU A 385 10.72 0.18 13.51
C GLU A 385 11.59 0.98 12.51
N GLY A 386 11.81 2.27 12.79
CA GLY A 386 12.58 3.16 11.89
C GLY A 386 11.81 3.70 10.68
N GLY A 387 10.50 3.49 10.58
CA GLY A 387 9.68 4.02 9.48
C GLY A 387 9.92 3.31 8.14
N ILE A 388 10.45 2.08 8.20
CA ILE A 388 10.64 1.21 7.04
C ILE A 388 9.25 0.72 6.59
N LEU A 389 8.96 0.90 5.30
CA LEU A 389 7.69 0.54 4.65
C LEU A 389 7.80 -0.78 3.88
#